data_AF-A0AAT9LDJ3-F1
#
_entry.id   AF-A0AAT9LDJ3-F1
#
_cell.length_a   1.000
_cell.length_b   1.000
_cell.length_c   1.000
_cell.angle_alpha   90.00
_cell.angle_beta   90.00
_cell.angle_gamma   90.00
#
_symmetry.space_group_name_H-M   'P 1'
#
loop_
_entity.id
_entity.type
_entity.pdbx_description
1 polymer ?
#
loop_
_entity_poly.entity_id
_entity_poly.type
_entity_poly.pdbx_seq_one_letter_code
_entity_poly.pdbx_strand_id
1 'polypeptide(L)' 'MYNRKNGGFLQLAAFVLTLGFSLITSALLGLYLGSILDRQRPHKVLTPIGFLLGLLVGFHRAWLLIKDFMKRG' A
#
# COMPACT_ATOMS: atom_id res chain seq x y z
N MET A 1 34.65 -13.41 1.12
CA MET A 1 34.55 -12.03 0.60
C MET A 1 33.11 -11.76 0.18
N TYR A 2 32.31 -11.08 1.02
CA TYR A 2 30.91 -10.78 0.74
C TYR A 2 30.84 -9.47 -0.08
N ASN A 3 30.46 -9.58 -1.35
CA ASN A 3 30.50 -8.50 -2.34
C ASN A 3 29.47 -7.40 -2.00
N ARG A 4 29.94 -6.31 -1.38
CA ARG A 4 29.15 -5.18 -0.85
C ARG A 4 28.44 -4.30 -1.89
N LYS A 5 28.50 -4.60 -3.19
CA LYS A 5 27.93 -3.72 -4.23
C LYS A 5 26.51 -4.08 -4.70
N ASN A 6 26.02 -5.30 -4.42
CA ASN A 6 24.69 -5.74 -4.86
C ASN A 6 23.60 -5.63 -3.79
N GLY A 7 23.96 -5.31 -2.53
CA GLY A 7 23.01 -5.24 -1.41
C GLY A 7 21.97 -4.13 -1.56
N GLY A 8 22.35 -2.97 -2.13
CA GLY A 8 21.44 -1.82 -2.28
C GLY A 8 20.34 -2.04 -3.32
N PHE A 9 20.65 -2.64 -4.47
CA PHE A 9 19.66 -2.92 -5.51
C PHE A 9 18.70 -4.05 -5.12
N LEU A 10 19.21 -5.13 -4.49
CA LEU A 10 18.35 -6.18 -3.95
C LEU A 10 17.46 -5.66 -2.82
N GLN A 11 17.98 -4.79 -1.94
CA GLN A 11 17.16 -4.14 -0.91
C GLN A 11 16.07 -3.26 -1.52
N LEU A 12 16.40 -2.43 -2.52
CA LEU A 12 15.41 -1.60 -3.22
C LEU A 12 14.33 -2.45 -3.88
N ALA A 13 14.71 -3.52 -4.58
CA ALA A 13 13.75 -4.43 -5.21
C ALA A 13 12.85 -5.11 -4.17
N ALA A 14 13.42 -5.60 -3.06
CA ALA A 14 12.65 -6.18 -1.96
C ALA A 14 11.72 -5.15 -1.29
N PHE A 15 12.16 -3.91 -1.16
CA PHE A 15 11.38 -2.82 -0.61
C PHE A 15 10.21 -2.44 -1.51
N VAL A 16 10.45 -2.26 -2.80
CA VAL A 16 9.41 -1.99 -3.82
C VAL A 16 8.40 -3.14 -3.88
N LEU A 17 8.88 -4.39 -3.82
CA LEU A 17 8.01 -5.57 -3.81
C LEU A 17 7.12 -5.60 -2.57
N THR A 18 7.68 -5.28 -1.39
CA THR A 18 6.93 -5.24 -0.13
C THR A 18 5.92 -4.10 -0.09
N LEU A 19 6.27 -2.94 -0.65
CA LEU A 19 5.37 -1.80 -0.82
C LEU A 19 4.23 -2.12 -1.79
N GLY A 20 4.55 -2.68 -2.96
CA GLY A 20 3.55 -3.10 -3.94
C GLY A 20 2.60 -4.16 -3.37
N PHE A 21 3.14 -5.16 -2.68
CA PHE A 21 2.34 -6.20 -2.03
C PHE A 21 1.44 -5.61 -0.93
N SER A 22 1.97 -4.74 -0.07
CA SER A 22 1.17 -4.06 0.95
C SER A 22 0.06 -3.19 0.35
N LEU A 23 0.34 -2.51 -0.77
CA LEU A 23 -0.64 -1.70 -1.47
C LEU A 23 -1.78 -2.56 -2.04
N ILE A 24 -1.43 -3.68 -2.69
CA ILE A 24 -2.39 -4.63 -3.26
C ILE A 24 -3.21 -5.28 -2.14
N THR A 25 -2.58 -5.73 -1.06
CA THR A 25 -3.29 -6.32 0.09
C THR A 25 -4.23 -5.31 0.75
N SER A 26 -3.79 -4.06 0.94
CA SER A 26 -4.63 -3.01 1.51
C SER A 26 -5.80 -2.64 0.59
N ALA A 27 -5.58 -2.59 -0.73
CA ALA A 27 -6.63 -2.34 -1.71
C ALA A 27 -7.66 -3.48 -1.74
N LEU A 28 -7.20 -4.73 -1.76
CA LEU A 28 -8.07 -5.92 -1.71
C LEU A 28 -8.86 -5.98 -0.40
N LEU A 29 -8.23 -5.67 0.74
CA LEU A 29 -8.92 -5.59 2.04
C LEU A 29 -9.99 -4.49 2.05
N GLY A 30 -9.68 -3.30 1.54
CA GLY A 30 -10.65 -2.20 1.41
C GLY A 30 -11.83 -2.56 0.52
N LEU A 31 -11.58 -3.28 -0.57
CA LEU A 31 -12.60 -3.77 -1.51
C LEU A 31 -13.47 -4.87 -0.88
N TYR A 32 -12.85 -5.80 -0.15
CA TYR A 32 -13.53 -6.87 0.55
C TYR A 32 -14.41 -6.34 1.70
N LEU A 33 -13.88 -5.43 2.53
CA LEU A 33 -14.64 -4.77 3.58
C LEU A 33 -15.75 -3.90 3.00
N GLY A 34 -15.47 -3.15 1.93
CA GLY A 34 -16.47 -2.38 1.18
C GLY A 34 -17.61 -3.27 0.70
N SER A 35 -17.31 -4.39 0.06
CA SER A 35 -18.29 -5.35 -0.46
C SER A 35 -19.14 -6.01 0.63
N ILE A 36 -18.56 -6.36 1.78
CA ILE A 36 -19.31 -6.92 2.92
C ILE A 36 -20.27 -5.87 3.50
N LEU A 37 -19.83 -4.62 3.62
CA LEU A 37 -20.62 -3.53 4.18
C LEU A 37 -21.74 -3.09 3.21
N ASP A 38 -21.47 -3.16 1.90
CA ASP A 38 -22.43 -2.87 0.83
C ASP A 38 -23.55 -3.93 0.73
N ARG A 39 -23.32 -5.13 1.27
CA ARG A 39 -24.30 -6.24 1.28
C ARG A 39 -25.57 -5.90 2.07
N GLN A 40 -25.56 -4.87 2.92
CA GLN A 40 -26.70 -4.45 3.74
C GLN A 40 -27.33 -3.10 3.33
N ARG A 41 -26.85 -2.43 2.27
CA ARG A 41 -27.40 -1.13 1.84
C ARG A 41 -27.77 -1.16 0.34
N PRO A 42 -29.00 -0.75 -0.04
CA PRO A 42 -29.45 -0.77 -1.44
C PRO A 42 -28.73 0.25 -2.34
N HIS A 43 -27.99 1.18 -1.74
CA HIS A 43 -27.23 2.21 -2.44
C HIS A 43 -25.74 1.85 -2.33
N LYS A 44 -25.17 1.31 -3.40
CA LYS A 44 -23.80 0.79 -3.49
C LYS A 44 -22.68 1.85 -3.40
N VAL A 45 -22.83 2.82 -2.49
CA VAL A 45 -22.03 4.06 -2.43
C VAL A 45 -20.84 3.89 -1.48
N LEU A 46 -20.88 2.93 -0.56
CA LEU A 46 -19.81 2.69 0.41
C LEU A 46 -18.59 2.01 -0.21
N THR A 47 -18.78 1.20 -1.26
CA THR A 47 -17.71 0.53 -2.01
C THR A 47 -16.67 1.50 -2.61
N PRO A 48 -17.07 2.55 -3.39
CA PRO A 48 -16.11 3.54 -3.89
C PRO A 48 -15.51 4.42 -2.78
N ILE A 49 -16.24 4.66 -1.69
CA ILE A 49 -15.73 5.43 -0.53
C ILE A 49 -14.63 4.64 0.19
N GLY A 50 -14.84 3.36 0.43
CA GLY A 50 -13.83 2.47 1.02
C GLY A 50 -12.59 2.35 0.12
N PHE A 51 -12.78 2.33 -1.20
CA PHE A 51 -11.67 2.37 -2.16
C PHE A 51 -10.88 3.67 -2.08
N LEU A 52 -11.55 4.83 -2.06
CA LEU A 52 -10.91 6.14 -1.93
C LEU A 52 -10.14 6.29 -0.61
N LEU A 53 -10.72 5.84 0.50
CA LEU A 53 -10.05 5.85 1.80
C LEU A 53 -8.85 4.92 1.84
N GLY A 54 -8.96 3.70 1.29
CA GLY A 54 -7.85 2.76 1.19
C GLY A 54 -6.70 3.31 0.33
N LEU A 55 -7.03 3.98 -0.77
CA LEU A 55 -6.05 4.61 -1.66
C LEU A 55 -5.36 5.79 -0.97
N LEU A 56 -6.12 6.63 -0.25
CA LEU A 56 -5.58 7.77 0.49
C LEU A 56 -4.68 7.34 1.64
N VAL A 57 -5.06 6.30 2.39
CA VAL A 57 -4.22 5.72 3.46
C VAL A 57 -2.96 5.06 2.88
N GLY A 58 -3.09 4.31 1.79
CA GLY A 58 -1.95 3.70 1.09
C GLY A 58 -0.96 4.76 0.60
N PHE A 59 -1.46 5.84 0.00
CA PHE A 59 -0.65 6.97 -0.48
C PHE A 59 0.02 7.71 0.68
N HIS A 60 -0.69 7.96 1.77
CA HIS A 60 -0.14 8.61 2.96
C HIS A 60 1.01 7.79 3.58
N ARG A 61 0.87 6.46 3.67
CA ARG A 61 1.96 5.58 4.12
C ARG A 61 3.15 5.58 3.15
N ALA A 62 2.90 5.49 1.85
CA ALA A 62 3.96 5.53 0.84
C ALA A 62 4.76 6.84 0.92
N TRP A 63 4.07 7.97 1.12
CA TRP A 63 4.69 9.28 1.31
C TRP A 63 5.55 9.35 2.57
N LEU A 64 5.08 8.80 3.70
CA LEU A 64 5.88 8.75 4.93
C LEU A 64 7.16 7.94 4.75
N LEU A 65 7.08 6.78 4.09
CA LEU A 65 8.24 5.94 3.79
C LEU A 65 9.25 6.62 2.86
N ILE A 66 8.77 7.30 1.80
CA ILE A 66 9.64 8.08 0.91
C ILE A 66 10.28 9.24 1.67
N LYS A 67 9.52 9.95 2.52
CA LYS A 67 10.01 11.07 3.30
C LYS A 67 11.06 10.64 4.33
N ASP A 68 10.86 9.50 4.99
CA ASP A 68 11.84 8.95 5.93
C ASP A 68 13.11 8.47 5.22
N PHE A 69 12.98 7.93 4.01
CA PHE A 69 14.14 7.57 3.20
C PHE A 69 14.93 8.80 2.75
N MET A 70 14.23 9.86 2.33
CA MET A 70 14.82 11.13 1.91
C MET A 70 15.46 11.92 3.07
N LYS A 71 14.96 11.75 4.31
CA LYS A 71 15.56 12.34 5.51
C LYS A 71 16.80 11.58 6.02
N ARG A 72 16.98 10.32 5.63
CA ARG A 72 18.11 9.48 6.07
C ARG A 72 19.25 9.38 5.06
N GLY A 73 19.04 9.84 3.82
CA GLY A 73 20.09 10.05 2.81
C GLY A 73 20.64 11.46 2.87
#